data_AF-A0A455U5B4-F1
#
_entry.id   AF-A0A455U5B4-F1
#
_cell.length_a   1.000
_cell.length_b   1.000
_cell.length_c   1.000
_cell.angle_alpha   90.00
_cell.angle_beta   90.00
_cell.angle_gamma   90.00
#
_symmetry.space_group_name_H-M   'P 1'
#
loop_
_entity.id
_entity.type
_entity.pdbx_description
1 polymer ?
#
loop_
_entity_poly.entity_id
_entity_poly.type
_entity_poly.pdbx_seq_one_letter_code
_entity_poly.pdbx_strand_id
1 'polypeptide(L)'
;MPPELMIKLKYLENRNNPAEVFEAMALYINAYKDFGQLLTNSVGLKLDFQFQLNDIEKSSILSKLSALPNSIDAMLEKAFYSSGNSLFQALKETNETKSEEQVESVAVSIESTLADNIKYKIADPYIDRQNLAYVLKGFSAANEKINPGESVIIMSSHQPEQKCNLNTSWRFTGNPKNMFRGSTECQAHRDKLSVKISVNEGNSVWSFRSHSLDRRFCARITHKEWLESYQNGLIQAIGPKDVIEADISYDIYTPPKGKGSHK
;
A
#
# COMPACT_ATOMS: atom_id res chain seq x y z
N MET A 1 -17.13 13.38 8.34
CA MET A 1 -17.31 12.09 7.62
C MET A 1 -15.93 11.58 7.25
N PRO A 2 -15.66 10.26 7.30
CA PRO A 2 -14.38 9.69 6.89
C PRO A 2 -14.20 9.81 5.35
N PRO A 3 -12.99 10.06 4.81
CA PRO A 3 -12.71 10.03 3.37
C PRO A 3 -13.06 8.72 2.71
N GLU A 4 -13.76 8.79 1.58
CA GLU A 4 -14.19 7.58 0.88
C GLU A 4 -13.61 7.61 -0.52
N LEU A 5 -12.88 6.55 -0.88
CA LEU A 5 -12.38 6.38 -2.24
C LEU A 5 -13.53 5.83 -3.09
N MET A 6 -13.73 6.43 -4.24
CA MET A 6 -14.84 6.10 -5.15
C MET A 6 -14.26 5.74 -6.51
N ILE A 7 -14.70 4.61 -7.05
CA ILE A 7 -14.39 4.17 -8.40
C ILE A 7 -15.65 4.35 -9.22
N LYS A 8 -15.59 5.21 -10.25
CA LYS A 8 -16.68 5.42 -11.21
C LYS A 8 -16.27 4.86 -12.57
N LEU A 9 -16.95 3.81 -13.01
CA LEU A 9 -16.83 3.28 -14.36
C LEU A 9 -17.94 3.87 -15.22
N LYS A 10 -17.57 4.59 -16.28
CA LYS A 10 -18.49 5.12 -17.29
C LYS A 10 -18.48 4.18 -18.50
N TYR A 11 -19.56 3.44 -18.69
CA TYR A 11 -19.73 2.46 -19.76
C TYR A 11 -20.58 3.00 -20.91
N LEU A 12 -20.45 2.39 -22.09
CA LEU A 12 -21.25 2.75 -23.26
C LEU A 12 -22.72 2.31 -23.08
N GLU A 13 -23.67 3.18 -23.45
CA GLU A 13 -25.12 2.91 -23.32
C GLU A 13 -25.57 1.62 -24.03
N ASN A 14 -24.96 1.31 -25.16
CA ASN A 14 -25.30 0.18 -26.02
C ASN A 14 -24.24 -0.92 -25.94
N ARG A 15 -23.64 -1.14 -24.77
CA ARG A 15 -22.64 -2.20 -24.61
C ARG A 15 -23.29 -3.57 -24.83
N ASN A 16 -22.85 -4.27 -25.88
CA ASN A 16 -23.43 -5.56 -26.30
C ASN A 16 -23.37 -6.65 -25.22
N ASN A 17 -22.37 -6.59 -24.33
CA ASN A 17 -22.23 -7.50 -23.20
C ASN A 17 -22.19 -6.72 -21.86
N PRO A 18 -23.34 -6.46 -21.23
CA PRO A 18 -23.40 -5.70 -19.97
C PRO A 18 -22.76 -6.46 -18.81
N ALA A 19 -22.65 -7.79 -18.85
CA ALA A 19 -22.02 -8.59 -17.80
C ALA A 19 -20.54 -8.21 -17.61
N GLU A 20 -19.85 -7.87 -18.70
CA GLU A 20 -18.45 -7.42 -18.64
C GLU A 20 -18.27 -6.09 -17.90
N VAL A 21 -19.30 -5.24 -17.82
CA VAL A 21 -19.23 -3.99 -17.03
C VAL A 21 -19.10 -4.33 -15.56
N PHE A 22 -19.92 -5.27 -15.08
CA PHE A 22 -19.89 -5.74 -13.70
C PHE A 22 -18.60 -6.51 -13.42
N GLU A 23 -18.13 -7.33 -14.36
CA GLU A 23 -16.86 -8.03 -14.26
C GLU A 23 -15.67 -7.04 -14.17
N ALA A 24 -15.63 -6.04 -15.04
CA ALA A 24 -14.62 -4.98 -15.01
C ALA A 24 -14.63 -4.25 -13.66
N MET A 25 -15.82 -3.87 -13.18
CA MET A 25 -15.97 -3.20 -11.90
C MET A 25 -15.48 -4.07 -10.74
N ALA A 26 -15.83 -5.36 -10.74
CA ALA A 26 -15.36 -6.31 -9.74
C ALA A 26 -13.83 -6.46 -9.76
N LEU A 27 -13.20 -6.49 -10.94
CA LEU A 27 -11.75 -6.54 -11.08
C LEU A 27 -11.08 -5.27 -10.53
N TYR A 28 -11.62 -4.07 -10.81
CA TYR A 28 -11.11 -2.83 -10.21
C TYR A 28 -11.24 -2.82 -8.69
N ILE A 29 -12.39 -3.24 -8.16
CA ILE A 29 -12.62 -3.33 -6.72
C ILE A 29 -11.58 -4.26 -6.07
N ASN A 30 -11.35 -5.44 -6.64
CA ASN A 30 -10.39 -6.40 -6.12
C ASN A 30 -8.95 -5.87 -6.20
N ALA A 31 -8.54 -5.31 -7.35
CA ALA A 31 -7.20 -4.75 -7.52
C ALA A 31 -6.93 -3.60 -6.52
N TYR A 32 -7.94 -2.75 -6.27
CA TYR A 32 -7.83 -1.71 -5.26
C TYR A 32 -7.82 -2.23 -3.84
N LYS A 33 -8.57 -3.29 -3.54
CA LYS A 33 -8.52 -3.94 -2.23
C LYS A 33 -7.12 -4.46 -1.95
N ASP A 34 -6.53 -5.15 -2.92
CA ASP A 34 -5.16 -5.68 -2.82
C ASP A 34 -4.15 -4.53 -2.68
N PHE A 35 -4.37 -3.43 -3.40
CA PHE A 35 -3.55 -2.22 -3.25
C PHE A 35 -3.69 -1.59 -1.85
N GLY A 36 -4.91 -1.44 -1.33
CA GLY A 36 -5.14 -0.94 0.02
C GLY A 36 -4.43 -1.80 1.07
N GLN A 37 -4.51 -3.13 0.93
CA GLN A 37 -3.79 -4.06 1.80
C GLN A 37 -2.27 -3.91 1.70
N LEU A 38 -1.74 -3.69 0.49
CA LEU A 38 -0.32 -3.42 0.29
C LEU A 38 0.11 -2.13 1.02
N LEU A 39 -0.69 -1.06 0.92
CA LEU A 39 -0.41 0.20 1.62
C LEU A 39 -0.44 0.04 3.14
N THR A 40 -1.40 -0.69 3.70
CA THR A 40 -1.48 -0.90 5.16
C THR A 40 -0.30 -1.70 5.68
N ASN A 41 0.07 -2.76 4.97
CA ASN A 41 1.25 -3.55 5.28
C ASN A 41 2.52 -2.70 5.23
N SER A 42 2.61 -1.75 4.28
CA SER A 42 3.79 -0.90 4.11
C SER A 42 4.10 0.01 5.30
N VAL A 43 3.09 0.31 6.11
CA VAL A 43 3.20 1.12 7.33
C VAL A 43 3.07 0.27 8.61
N GLY A 44 3.14 -1.06 8.49
CA GLY A 44 3.07 -1.99 9.61
C GLY A 44 1.68 -2.17 10.23
N LEU A 45 0.62 -1.73 9.53
CA LEU A 45 -0.76 -1.84 9.99
C LEU A 45 -1.42 -3.09 9.39
N LYS A 46 -2.20 -3.80 10.22
CA LYS A 46 -3.09 -4.88 9.75
C LYS A 46 -4.52 -4.35 9.80
N LEU A 47 -5.04 -4.01 8.63
CA LEU A 47 -6.35 -3.38 8.46
C LEU A 47 -7.10 -4.12 7.35
N ASP A 48 -8.36 -4.40 7.60
CA ASP A 48 -9.26 -5.00 6.61
C ASP A 48 -10.09 -3.89 5.94
N PHE A 49 -10.14 -3.92 4.60
CA PHE A 49 -10.95 -2.99 3.81
C PHE A 49 -12.26 -3.64 3.36
N GLN A 50 -13.33 -2.84 3.33
CA GLN A 50 -14.62 -3.25 2.78
C GLN A 50 -15.09 -2.28 1.70
N PHE A 51 -15.51 -2.82 0.56
CA PHE A 51 -16.19 -2.06 -0.48
C PHE A 51 -17.70 -2.22 -0.33
N GLN A 52 -18.40 -1.11 -0.52
CA GLN A 52 -19.85 -1.09 -0.63
C GLN A 52 -20.22 -0.52 -2.00
N LEU A 53 -21.10 -1.23 -2.71
CA LEU A 53 -21.75 -0.68 -3.90
C LEU A 53 -22.66 0.45 -3.43
N ASN A 54 -22.48 1.65 -4.01
CA ASN A 54 -23.23 2.83 -3.58
C ASN A 54 -24.35 3.15 -4.56
N ASP A 55 -23.98 3.49 -5.80
CA ASP A 55 -24.93 3.92 -6.83
C ASP A 55 -24.72 3.17 -8.14
N ILE A 56 -25.83 2.85 -8.81
CA ILE A 56 -25.86 2.41 -10.21
C ILE A 56 -26.71 3.43 -10.97
N GLU A 57 -26.09 4.17 -11.89
CA GLU A 57 -26.75 5.14 -12.76
C GLU A 57 -26.78 4.63 -14.20
N LYS A 58 -27.62 5.25 -15.05
CA LYS A 58 -27.55 5.02 -16.50
C LYS A 58 -26.13 5.33 -16.98
N SER A 59 -25.47 4.35 -17.61
CA SER A 59 -24.11 4.49 -18.16
C SER A 59 -22.99 4.66 -17.14
N SER A 60 -23.26 4.46 -15.84
CA SER A 60 -22.16 4.37 -14.87
C SER A 60 -22.43 3.52 -13.63
N ILE A 61 -21.37 2.88 -13.13
CA ILE A 61 -21.38 2.18 -11.84
C ILE A 61 -20.43 2.93 -10.91
N LEU A 62 -20.88 3.18 -9.68
CA LEU A 62 -20.12 3.84 -8.63
C LEU A 62 -19.98 2.93 -7.42
N SER A 63 -18.76 2.46 -7.18
CA SER A 63 -18.43 1.72 -5.95
C SER A 63 -17.65 2.61 -5.00
N LYS A 64 -17.94 2.44 -3.71
CA LYS A 64 -17.31 3.17 -2.63
C LYS A 64 -16.47 2.23 -1.78
N LEU A 65 -15.23 2.62 -1.51
CA LEU A 65 -14.36 1.99 -0.53
C LEU A 65 -14.44 2.77 0.77
N SER A 66 -14.72 2.06 1.85
CA SER A 66 -14.61 2.61 3.19
C SER A 66 -13.76 1.66 4.02
N ALA A 67 -12.81 2.21 4.78
CA ALA A 67 -12.22 1.44 5.86
C ALA A 67 -13.32 1.07 6.87
N LEU A 68 -13.14 -0.05 7.58
CA LEU A 68 -14.06 -0.37 8.67
C LEU A 68 -14.12 0.81 9.67
N PRO A 69 -15.30 1.17 10.18
CA PRO A 69 -15.41 2.27 11.14
C PRO A 69 -14.42 2.12 12.31
N ASN A 70 -13.74 3.21 12.67
CA ASN A 70 -12.70 3.27 13.72
C ASN A 70 -11.40 2.46 13.45
N SER A 71 -11.20 1.94 12.23
CA SER A 71 -9.99 1.17 11.91
C SER A 71 -8.80 2.03 11.47
N ILE A 72 -9.02 3.22 10.88
CA ILE A 72 -7.97 4.09 10.34
C ILE A 72 -8.22 5.54 10.76
N ASP A 73 -7.16 6.23 11.20
CA ASP A 73 -7.13 7.68 11.41
C ASP A 73 -7.26 8.42 10.06
N ALA A 74 -8.04 9.49 10.01
CA ALA A 74 -8.25 10.34 8.83
C ALA A 74 -6.95 10.78 8.11
N MET A 75 -5.84 10.91 8.84
CA MET A 75 -4.53 11.23 8.30
C MET A 75 -3.93 10.08 7.48
N LEU A 76 -3.99 8.85 8.00
CA LEU A 76 -3.55 7.65 7.27
C LEU A 76 -4.43 7.41 6.04
N GLU A 77 -5.73 7.65 6.18
CA GLU A 77 -6.68 7.54 5.08
C GLU A 77 -6.37 8.53 3.95
N LYS A 78 -6.04 9.79 4.30
CA LYS A 78 -5.54 10.77 3.34
C LYS A 78 -4.24 10.33 2.68
N ALA A 79 -3.29 9.78 3.44
CA ALA A 79 -2.03 9.30 2.91
C ALA A 79 -2.24 8.15 1.90
N PHE A 80 -3.13 7.20 2.19
CA PHE A 80 -3.46 6.12 1.26
C PHE A 80 -4.14 6.64 0.00
N TYR A 81 -5.06 7.60 0.12
CA TYR A 81 -5.68 8.24 -1.04
C TYR A 81 -4.65 8.94 -1.93
N SER A 82 -3.78 9.77 -1.34
CA SER A 82 -2.69 10.45 -2.06
C SER A 82 -1.75 9.45 -2.76
N SER A 83 -1.46 8.33 -2.09
CA SER A 83 -0.63 7.25 -2.65
C SER A 83 -1.30 6.53 -3.82
N GLY A 84 -2.61 6.34 -3.77
CA GLY A 84 -3.39 5.91 -4.93
C GLY A 84 -3.27 6.89 -6.09
N ASN A 85 -3.48 8.18 -5.86
CA ASN A 85 -3.31 9.19 -6.91
C ASN A 85 -1.88 9.18 -7.51
N SER A 86 -0.86 9.05 -6.67
CA SER A 86 0.54 8.91 -7.11
C SER A 86 0.74 7.69 -8.01
N LEU A 87 0.21 6.52 -7.61
CA LEU A 87 0.22 5.31 -8.46
C LEU A 87 -0.39 5.60 -9.83
N PHE A 88 -1.61 6.12 -9.90
CA PHE A 88 -2.27 6.30 -11.19
C PHE A 88 -1.68 7.43 -12.03
N GLN A 89 -1.04 8.42 -11.41
CA GLN A 89 -0.22 9.39 -12.13
C GLN A 89 0.98 8.71 -12.77
N ALA A 90 1.72 7.88 -12.03
CA ALA A 90 2.84 7.11 -12.57
C ALA A 90 2.39 6.18 -13.72
N LEU A 91 1.23 5.53 -13.59
CA LEU A 91 0.68 4.67 -14.65
C LEU A 91 0.10 5.46 -15.84
N LYS A 92 -0.15 6.76 -15.70
CA LYS A 92 -0.63 7.62 -16.79
C LYS A 92 0.50 8.08 -17.70
N GLU A 93 1.71 8.20 -17.17
CA GLU A 93 2.91 8.65 -17.89
C GLU A 93 3.53 7.56 -18.78
N THR A 94 3.14 6.29 -18.57
CA THR A 94 3.56 5.15 -19.39
C THR A 94 2.35 4.35 -19.88
N ASN A 95 2.52 3.61 -20.98
CA ASN A 95 1.53 2.65 -21.45
C ASN A 95 1.84 1.20 -21.02
N GLU A 96 3.03 0.94 -20.49
CA GLU A 96 3.47 -0.41 -20.15
C GLU A 96 4.39 -0.42 -18.92
N THR A 97 4.19 -1.43 -18.07
CA THR A 97 5.13 -1.84 -17.03
C THR A 97 5.48 -3.32 -17.21
N LYS A 98 6.77 -3.62 -17.34
CA LYS A 98 7.26 -4.97 -17.68
C LYS A 98 8.49 -5.46 -16.93
N SER A 99 9.30 -4.56 -16.37
CA SER A 99 10.55 -4.93 -15.71
C SER A 99 10.51 -4.68 -14.20
N GLU A 100 11.44 -5.30 -13.47
CA GLU A 100 11.63 -5.11 -12.03
C GLU A 100 11.94 -3.65 -11.68
N GLU A 101 12.78 -2.98 -12.48
CA GLU A 101 13.17 -1.58 -12.28
C GLU A 101 11.99 -0.62 -12.45
N GLN A 102 11.07 -0.93 -13.37
CA GLN A 102 9.86 -0.13 -13.52
C GLN A 102 8.91 -0.31 -12.33
N VAL A 103 8.82 -1.53 -11.78
CA VAL A 103 8.05 -1.76 -10.54
C VAL A 103 8.71 -1.06 -9.36
N GLU A 104 10.04 -1.06 -9.27
CA GLU A 104 10.81 -0.32 -8.27
C GLU A 104 10.50 1.18 -8.32
N SER A 105 10.53 1.79 -9.52
CA SER A 105 10.22 3.21 -9.68
C SER A 105 8.81 3.56 -9.21
N VAL A 106 7.83 2.69 -9.46
CA VAL A 106 6.45 2.87 -8.98
C VAL A 106 6.39 2.73 -7.46
N ALA A 107 7.07 1.73 -6.89
CA ALA A 107 7.14 1.52 -5.45
C ALA A 107 7.73 2.74 -4.73
N VAL A 108 8.87 3.25 -5.19
CA VAL A 108 9.55 4.42 -4.61
C VAL A 108 8.67 5.66 -4.66
N SER A 109 7.90 5.87 -5.74
CA SER A 109 6.96 7.00 -5.84
C SER A 109 5.84 6.92 -4.81
N ILE A 110 5.29 5.71 -4.59
CA ILE A 110 4.27 5.44 -3.58
C ILE A 110 4.85 5.64 -2.18
N GLU A 111 6.03 5.10 -1.90
CA GLU A 111 6.73 5.22 -0.62
C GLU A 111 7.02 6.69 -0.28
N SER A 112 7.53 7.47 -1.23
CA SER A 112 7.75 8.92 -1.04
C SER A 112 6.44 9.62 -0.71
N THR A 113 5.36 9.30 -1.44
CA THR A 113 4.04 9.91 -1.20
C THR A 113 3.50 9.55 0.18
N LEU A 114 3.63 8.29 0.61
CA LEU A 114 3.28 7.87 1.96
C LEU A 114 4.10 8.62 3.02
N ALA A 115 5.42 8.69 2.84
CA ALA A 115 6.34 9.33 3.78
C ALA A 115 6.06 10.83 3.97
N ASP A 116 5.68 11.52 2.88
CA ASP A 116 5.35 12.96 2.90
C ASP A 116 3.99 13.25 3.55
N ASN A 117 3.04 12.32 3.44
CA ASN A 117 1.69 12.50 3.98
C ASN A 117 1.54 11.96 5.42
N ILE A 118 2.49 11.17 5.91
CA ILE A 118 2.50 10.64 7.28
C ILE A 118 3.37 11.54 8.20
N LYS A 119 2.76 12.56 8.82
CA LYS A 119 3.38 13.48 9.80
C LYS A 119 4.06 12.79 10.99
N TYR A 120 3.49 11.71 11.51
CA TYR A 120 4.12 10.92 12.56
C TYR A 120 4.86 9.78 11.88
N LYS A 121 6.13 10.00 11.50
CA LYS A 121 6.97 8.96 10.88
C LYS A 121 7.24 7.83 11.87
N ILE A 122 6.30 6.88 11.99
CA ILE A 122 6.39 5.69 12.84
C ILE A 122 7.45 4.73 12.25
N ALA A 123 7.53 4.66 10.91
CA ALA A 123 8.61 4.06 10.13
C ALA A 123 8.62 4.64 8.71
N ASP A 124 9.72 4.44 7.99
CA ASP A 124 9.71 4.68 6.55
C ASP A 124 8.83 3.61 5.88
N PRO A 125 7.84 4.00 5.07
CA PRO A 125 6.95 3.06 4.41
C PRO A 125 7.75 2.17 3.45
N TYR A 126 7.45 0.88 3.45
CA TYR A 126 8.06 -0.08 2.53
C TYR A 126 7.01 -0.88 1.76
N ILE A 127 6.98 -0.71 0.44
CA ILE A 127 6.09 -1.43 -0.46
C ILE A 127 6.75 -2.72 -0.91
N ASP A 128 6.14 -3.86 -0.66
CA ASP A 128 6.61 -5.13 -1.24
C ASP A 128 6.48 -5.08 -2.77
N ARG A 129 7.61 -5.10 -3.49
CA ARG A 129 7.66 -4.96 -4.95
C ARG A 129 6.98 -6.12 -5.66
N GLN A 130 7.07 -7.33 -5.13
CA GLN A 130 6.45 -8.51 -5.74
C GLN A 130 4.93 -8.44 -5.62
N ASN A 131 4.43 -8.10 -4.44
CA ASN A 131 3.01 -7.88 -4.22
C ASN A 131 2.50 -6.68 -5.02
N LEU A 132 3.28 -5.62 -5.16
CA LEU A 132 2.97 -4.50 -6.06
C LEU A 132 2.81 -4.99 -7.51
N ALA A 133 3.70 -5.85 -8.01
CA ALA A 133 3.58 -6.40 -9.35
C ALA A 133 2.29 -7.22 -9.55
N TYR A 134 1.81 -7.93 -8.53
CA TYR A 134 0.50 -8.60 -8.57
C TYR A 134 -0.66 -7.60 -8.59
N VAL A 135 -0.60 -6.55 -7.79
CA VAL A 135 -1.59 -5.46 -7.79
C VAL A 135 -1.67 -4.79 -9.17
N LEU A 136 -0.51 -4.44 -9.74
CA LEU A 136 -0.38 -3.88 -11.08
C LEU A 136 -0.99 -4.80 -12.14
N LYS A 137 -0.71 -6.11 -12.04
CA LYS A 137 -1.34 -7.11 -12.91
C LYS A 137 -2.88 -7.14 -12.76
N GLY A 138 -3.40 -6.98 -11.54
CA GLY A 138 -4.84 -6.87 -11.28
C GLY A 138 -5.47 -5.67 -11.98
N PHE A 139 -4.84 -4.49 -11.90
CA PHE A 139 -5.29 -3.30 -12.62
C PHE A 139 -5.22 -3.48 -14.15
N SER A 140 -4.19 -4.15 -14.66
CA SER A 140 -4.07 -4.46 -16.09
C SER A 140 -5.21 -5.36 -16.56
N ALA A 141 -5.56 -6.39 -15.79
CA ALA A 141 -6.68 -7.28 -16.11
C ALA A 141 -8.03 -6.55 -16.07
N ALA A 142 -8.21 -5.60 -15.14
CA ALA A 142 -9.40 -4.74 -15.12
C ALA A 142 -9.47 -3.85 -16.37
N ASN A 143 -8.36 -3.24 -16.76
CA ASN A 143 -8.25 -2.42 -17.97
C ASN A 143 -8.56 -3.19 -19.26
N GLU A 144 -8.26 -4.49 -19.33
CA GLU A 144 -8.58 -5.34 -20.49
C GLU A 144 -10.08 -5.51 -20.74
N LYS A 145 -10.91 -5.30 -19.71
CA LYS A 145 -12.38 -5.36 -19.81
C LYS A 145 -13.01 -4.02 -20.20
N ILE A 146 -12.22 -2.96 -20.36
CA ILE A 146 -12.71 -1.64 -20.73
C ILE A 146 -12.68 -1.48 -22.24
N ASN A 147 -13.83 -1.15 -22.83
CA ASN A 147 -13.97 -0.92 -24.26
C ASN A 147 -13.46 0.48 -24.65
N PRO A 148 -13.02 0.67 -25.91
CA PRO A 148 -12.73 1.99 -26.43
C PRO A 148 -13.91 2.96 -26.25
N GLY A 149 -13.65 4.15 -25.70
CA GLY A 149 -14.67 5.17 -25.41
C GLY A 149 -15.25 5.10 -23.99
N GLU A 150 -14.98 4.04 -23.24
CA GLU A 150 -15.27 3.96 -21.82
C GLU A 150 -14.16 4.58 -20.98
N SER A 151 -14.48 4.95 -19.73
CA SER A 151 -13.50 5.55 -18.82
C SER A 151 -13.72 5.12 -17.39
N VAL A 152 -12.63 5.08 -16.64
CA VAL A 152 -12.66 4.80 -15.21
C VAL A 152 -12.03 5.97 -14.48
N ILE A 153 -12.75 6.47 -13.47
CA ILE A 153 -12.42 7.67 -12.71
C ILE A 153 -12.34 7.29 -11.25
N ILE A 154 -11.27 7.75 -10.61
CA ILE A 154 -11.05 7.58 -9.19
C ILE A 154 -11.24 8.95 -8.55
N MET A 155 -11.98 9.01 -7.46
CA MET A 155 -12.28 10.26 -6.78
C MET A 155 -12.42 10.05 -5.27
N SER A 156 -12.28 11.14 -4.51
CA SER A 156 -12.54 11.17 -3.07
C SER A 156 -13.86 11.88 -2.79
N SER A 157 -14.63 11.36 -1.83
CA SER A 157 -15.86 12.00 -1.36
C SER A 157 -15.62 13.39 -0.73
N HIS A 158 -14.43 13.65 -0.16
CA HIS A 158 -14.10 14.97 0.44
C HIS A 158 -13.38 15.93 -0.49
N GLN A 159 -12.86 15.43 -1.62
CA GLN A 159 -12.20 16.27 -2.63
C GLN A 159 -12.71 15.89 -4.01
N PRO A 160 -13.98 16.21 -4.34
CA PRO A 160 -14.60 15.82 -5.60
C PRO A 160 -13.86 16.38 -6.81
N GLU A 161 -13.18 17.52 -6.66
CA GLU A 161 -12.30 18.14 -7.66
C GLU A 161 -11.02 17.34 -7.94
N GLN A 162 -10.54 16.51 -7.00
CA GLN A 162 -9.40 15.62 -7.23
C GLN A 162 -9.88 14.34 -7.90
N LYS A 163 -10.10 14.38 -9.22
CA LYS A 163 -10.44 13.22 -10.05
C LYS A 163 -9.20 12.73 -10.78
N CYS A 164 -8.90 11.44 -10.67
CA CYS A 164 -7.88 10.78 -11.47
C CYS A 164 -8.56 9.92 -12.54
N ASN A 165 -8.37 10.29 -13.82
CA ASN A 165 -8.76 9.44 -14.94
C ASN A 165 -7.67 8.39 -15.14
N LEU A 166 -8.03 7.12 -15.03
CA LEU A 166 -7.13 6.00 -15.30
C LEU A 166 -6.72 5.97 -16.76
N ASN A 167 -5.45 5.65 -17.03
CA ASN A 167 -5.02 5.22 -18.35
C ASN A 167 -5.52 3.78 -18.57
N THR A 168 -6.70 3.61 -19.16
CA THR A 168 -7.30 2.30 -19.45
C THR A 168 -6.57 1.54 -20.55
N SER A 169 -5.65 2.18 -21.27
CA SER A 169 -4.75 1.56 -22.24
C SER A 169 -3.46 1.01 -21.60
N TRP A 170 -3.14 1.39 -20.35
CA TRP A 170 -1.96 0.90 -19.67
C TRP A 170 -2.04 -0.62 -19.44
N ARG A 171 -0.92 -1.32 -19.62
CA ARG A 171 -0.80 -2.77 -19.43
C ARG A 171 0.40 -3.14 -18.56
N PHE A 172 0.22 -4.17 -17.76
CA PHE A 172 1.30 -4.86 -17.08
C PHE A 172 1.66 -6.13 -17.85
N THR A 173 2.80 -6.15 -18.53
CA THR A 173 3.26 -7.28 -19.35
C THR A 173 4.38 -8.08 -18.68
N GLY A 174 4.82 -7.65 -17.50
CA GLY A 174 5.76 -8.38 -16.66
C GLY A 174 5.18 -9.68 -16.09
N ASN A 175 6.03 -10.53 -15.52
CA ASN A 175 5.61 -11.74 -14.83
C ASN A 175 5.97 -11.66 -13.33
N PRO A 176 5.02 -11.36 -12.43
CA PRO A 176 5.30 -11.19 -10.99
C PRO A 176 5.94 -12.42 -10.34
N LYS A 177 5.68 -13.62 -10.88
CA LYS A 177 6.29 -14.88 -10.40
C LYS A 177 7.76 -15.02 -10.75
N ASN A 178 8.20 -14.37 -11.83
CA ASN A 178 9.49 -14.65 -12.46
C ASN A 178 10.39 -13.43 -12.59
N MET A 179 9.90 -12.21 -12.34
CA MET A 179 10.69 -11.00 -12.53
C MET A 179 11.62 -10.69 -11.35
N PHE A 180 11.23 -11.06 -10.12
CA PHE A 180 12.06 -10.91 -8.92
C PHE A 180 12.90 -12.17 -8.68
N ARG A 181 14.03 -12.30 -9.39
CA ARG A 181 14.96 -13.45 -9.28
C ARG A 181 16.24 -13.11 -8.51
N GLY A 182 16.22 -12.02 -7.74
CA GLY A 182 17.32 -11.65 -6.87
C GLY A 182 17.55 -12.65 -5.74
N SER A 183 18.63 -12.47 -5.01
CA SER A 183 18.92 -13.23 -3.80
C SER A 183 18.50 -12.45 -2.57
N THR A 184 17.78 -13.10 -1.66
CA THR A 184 17.47 -12.55 -0.34
C THR A 184 18.40 -13.17 0.68
N GLU A 185 19.16 -12.34 1.39
CA GLU A 185 19.98 -12.77 2.53
C GLU A 185 19.30 -12.33 3.81
N CYS A 186 18.96 -13.30 4.67
CA CYS A 186 18.48 -12.99 6.01
C CYS A 186 19.68 -12.72 6.91
N GLN A 187 19.70 -11.54 7.53
CA GLN A 187 20.68 -11.18 8.56
C GLN A 187 19.97 -11.06 9.89
N ALA A 188 20.56 -11.66 10.93
CA ALA A 188 20.09 -11.52 12.29
C ALA A 188 21.26 -11.10 13.19
N HIS A 189 21.03 -10.06 13.99
CA HIS A 189 22.01 -9.64 14.98
C HIS A 189 21.31 -8.97 16.17
N ARG A 190 22.04 -8.84 17.28
CA ARG A 190 21.55 -8.10 18.44
C ARG A 190 21.73 -6.60 18.20
N ASP A 191 20.70 -5.82 18.43
CA ASP A 191 20.71 -4.38 18.26
C ASP A 191 20.15 -3.66 19.50
N LYS A 192 20.52 -2.38 19.61
CA LYS A 192 19.96 -1.45 20.59
C LYS A 192 18.93 -0.57 19.90
N LEU A 193 17.69 -0.67 20.36
CA LEU A 193 16.56 0.03 19.81
C LEU A 193 16.10 1.14 20.75
N SER A 194 16.00 2.36 20.23
CA SER A 194 15.30 3.44 20.93
C SER A 194 13.84 3.45 20.53
N VAL A 195 12.94 3.47 21.52
CA VAL A 195 11.48 3.57 21.32
C VAL A 195 10.92 4.69 22.19
N LYS A 196 9.89 5.38 21.69
CA LYS A 196 9.11 6.33 22.48
C LYS A 196 7.65 5.88 22.44
N ILE A 197 7.22 5.15 23.47
CA ILE A 197 5.85 4.67 23.60
C ILE A 197 5.37 4.83 25.04
N SER A 198 4.07 5.08 25.20
CA SER A 198 3.43 5.14 26.50
C SER A 198 3.05 3.72 26.95
N VAL A 199 3.17 3.41 28.25
CA VAL A 199 2.90 2.07 28.82
C VAL A 199 1.50 1.55 28.43
N ASN A 200 0.52 2.44 28.33
CA ASN A 200 -0.87 2.12 27.97
C ASN A 200 -1.08 1.77 26.48
N GLU A 201 -0.07 1.99 25.62
CA GLU A 201 -0.12 1.74 24.18
C GLU A 201 0.61 0.46 23.77
N GLY A 202 0.99 -0.41 24.72
CA GLY A 202 1.85 -1.57 24.44
C GLY A 202 1.36 -2.53 23.35
N ASN A 203 0.04 -2.68 23.14
CA ASN A 203 -0.51 -3.54 22.07
C ASN A 203 -0.50 -2.89 20.67
N SER A 204 -0.06 -1.65 20.56
CA SER A 204 0.08 -0.94 19.29
C SER A 204 1.34 -1.38 18.54
N VAL A 205 1.54 -0.81 17.34
CA VAL A 205 2.78 -0.95 16.57
C VAL A 205 3.79 0.05 17.12
N TRP A 206 4.97 -0.43 17.51
CA TRP A 206 6.00 0.39 18.13
C TRP A 206 6.96 0.93 17.07
N SER A 207 7.38 2.18 17.23
CA SER A 207 8.42 2.81 16.40
C SER A 207 9.79 2.62 17.04
N PHE A 208 10.66 1.85 16.39
CA PHE A 208 12.03 1.63 16.82
C PHE A 208 13.00 2.41 15.95
N ARG A 209 14.05 2.97 16.55
CA ARG A 209 15.26 3.39 15.85
C ARG A 209 16.38 2.41 16.14
N SER A 210 16.85 1.71 15.11
CA SER A 210 18.06 0.90 15.14
C SER A 210 19.28 1.79 15.26
N HIS A 211 20.18 1.45 16.20
CA HIS A 211 21.45 2.16 16.35
C HIS A 211 22.49 1.64 15.35
N SER A 212 22.45 0.35 14.98
CA SER A 212 23.39 -0.23 14.02
C SER A 212 23.09 0.16 12.56
N LEU A 213 21.81 0.20 12.17
CA LEU A 213 21.38 0.46 10.79
C LEU A 213 21.12 1.96 10.53
N ASP A 214 21.10 2.78 11.59
CA ASP A 214 20.61 4.18 11.59
C ASP A 214 19.26 4.34 10.87
N ARG A 215 18.39 3.35 11.02
CA ARG A 215 17.06 3.28 10.38
C ARG A 215 15.95 3.20 11.41
N ARG A 216 14.77 3.71 11.04
CA ARG A 216 13.55 3.57 11.82
C ARG A 216 12.65 2.50 11.22
N PHE A 217 12.05 1.67 12.05
CA PHE A 217 11.11 0.65 11.61
C PHE A 217 10.00 0.43 12.63
N CYS A 218 8.88 -0.08 12.14
CA CYS A 218 7.68 -0.39 12.91
C CYS A 218 7.65 -1.87 13.19
N ALA A 219 7.49 -2.28 14.45
CA ALA A 219 7.25 -3.67 14.77
C ALA A 219 6.28 -3.80 15.95
N ARG A 220 5.57 -4.93 16.00
CA ARG A 220 4.83 -5.34 17.20
C ARG A 220 5.75 -6.18 18.05
N ILE A 221 5.71 -5.98 19.37
CA ILE A 221 6.35 -6.91 20.29
C ILE A 221 5.57 -8.22 20.26
N THR A 222 6.23 -9.30 19.84
CA THR A 222 5.63 -10.64 19.78
C THR A 222 5.78 -11.41 21.10
N HIS A 223 6.68 -10.99 21.97
CA HIS A 223 6.95 -11.61 23.26
C HIS A 223 5.89 -11.22 24.30
N LYS A 224 4.79 -11.98 24.33
CA LYS A 224 3.58 -11.68 25.13
C LYS A 224 3.85 -11.46 26.62
N GLU A 225 4.61 -12.35 27.26
CA GLU A 225 4.88 -12.27 28.71
C GLU A 225 5.61 -10.98 29.10
N TRP A 226 6.57 -10.56 28.27
CA TRP A 226 7.30 -9.31 28.50
C TRP A 226 6.39 -8.11 28.28
N LEU A 227 5.57 -8.14 27.24
CA LEU A 227 4.65 -7.06 26.92
C LEU A 227 3.60 -6.86 28.03
N GLU A 228 3.01 -7.95 28.53
CA GLU A 228 2.08 -7.92 29.65
C GLU A 228 2.75 -7.39 30.92
N SER A 229 3.98 -7.82 31.20
CA SER A 229 4.74 -7.34 32.36
C SER A 229 5.07 -5.84 32.25
N TYR A 230 5.39 -5.36 31.06
CA TYR A 230 5.60 -3.94 30.78
C TYR A 230 4.30 -3.13 30.94
N GLN A 231 3.19 -3.59 30.35
CA GLN A 231 1.89 -2.90 30.40
C GLN A 231 1.28 -2.86 31.81
N ASN A 232 1.51 -3.90 32.61
CA ASN A 232 1.06 -3.96 34.01
C ASN A 232 1.98 -3.18 34.98
N GLY A 233 3.04 -2.53 34.47
CA GLY A 233 3.98 -1.79 35.30
C GLY A 233 4.86 -2.68 36.21
N LEU A 234 4.92 -3.98 35.92
CA LEU A 234 5.81 -4.93 36.61
C LEU A 234 7.27 -4.76 36.16
N ILE A 235 7.46 -4.18 34.96
CA ILE A 235 8.75 -3.73 34.45
C ILE A 235 8.74 -2.20 34.40
N GLN A 236 9.89 -1.60 34.71
CA GLN A 236 10.06 -0.15 34.68
C GLN A 236 9.70 0.42 33.30
N ALA A 237 8.95 1.53 33.29
CA ALA A 237 8.63 2.24 32.06
C ALA A 237 9.92 2.72 31.37
N ILE A 238 9.96 2.59 30.04
CA ILE A 238 11.09 3.02 29.20
C ILE A 238 11.18 4.55 29.26
N GLY A 239 12.23 5.04 29.90
CA GLY A 239 12.54 6.45 30.02
C GLY A 239 13.29 7.03 28.82
N PRO A 240 13.58 8.34 28.82
CA PRO A 240 14.19 9.04 27.67
C PRO A 240 15.60 8.57 27.29
N LYS A 241 16.29 7.85 28.17
CA LYS A 241 17.66 7.35 27.97
C LYS A 241 17.73 5.83 27.87
N ASP A 242 16.60 5.15 28.00
CA ASP A 242 16.56 3.69 28.00
C ASP A 242 16.54 3.16 26.56
N VAL A 243 17.14 1.99 26.38
CA VAL A 243 17.19 1.28 25.10
C VAL A 243 16.70 -0.14 25.32
N ILE A 244 16.03 -0.68 24.30
CA ILE A 244 15.66 -2.09 24.27
C ILE A 244 16.78 -2.83 23.56
N GLU A 245 17.34 -3.84 24.20
CA GLU A 245 18.18 -4.82 23.52
C GLU A 245 17.27 -5.89 22.92
N ALA A 246 17.32 -6.03 21.59
CA ALA A 246 16.52 -6.99 20.85
C ALA A 246 17.37 -7.71 19.81
N ASP A 247 17.05 -8.98 19.58
CA ASP A 247 17.55 -9.69 18.42
C ASP A 247 16.67 -9.29 17.23
N ILE A 248 17.26 -8.58 16.26
CA ILE A 248 16.58 -8.15 15.04
C ILE A 248 16.93 -9.09 13.90
N SER A 249 15.96 -9.33 13.01
CA SER A 249 16.17 -10.04 11.75
C SER A 249 15.58 -9.22 10.61
N TYR A 250 16.32 -9.11 9.51
CA TYR A 250 15.89 -8.41 8.31
C TYR A 250 16.42 -9.11 7.06
N ASP A 251 15.71 -8.89 5.97
CA ASP A 251 16.02 -9.45 4.67
C ASP A 251 16.67 -8.39 3.79
N ILE A 252 17.88 -8.68 3.29
CA ILE A 252 18.54 -7.88 2.26
C ILE A 252 18.23 -8.52 0.92
N TYR A 253 17.40 -7.86 0.12
CA TYR A 253 17.19 -8.26 -1.26
C TYR A 253 18.26 -7.65 -2.17
N THR A 254 18.98 -8.50 -2.89
CA THR A 254 19.93 -8.11 -3.93
C THR A 254 19.33 -8.48 -5.29
N PRO A 255 18.95 -7.51 -6.13
CA PRO A 255 18.44 -7.77 -7.47
C PRO A 255 19.44 -8.62 -8.28
N PRO A 256 18.96 -9.44 -9.23
CA PRO A 256 19.86 -10.22 -10.07
C PRO A 256 20.75 -9.27 -10.86
N LYS A 257 22.06 -9.55 -10.96
CA LYS A 257 22.98 -8.75 -11.79
C LYS A 257 22.40 -8.65 -13.20
N GLY A 258 22.00 -7.44 -13.60
CA GLY A 258 21.36 -7.22 -14.88
C GLY A 258 22.24 -7.71 -16.02
N LYS A 259 21.65 -8.47 -16.95
CA LYS A 259 22.15 -8.53 -18.33
C LYS A 259 21.92 -7.15 -18.94
N GLY A 260 22.78 -6.19 -18.61
CA GLY A 260 22.59 -4.79 -18.96
C GLY A 260 23.52 -3.84 -18.22
N SER A 261 24.78 -4.23 -18.01
CA SER A 261 25.84 -3.27 -17.75
C SER A 261 26.06 -2.45 -19.03
N HIS A 262 25.34 -1.34 -19.17
CA HIS A 262 25.81 -0.26 -20.04
C HIS A 262 26.61 0.70 -19.18
N LYS A 263 27.88 0.85 -19.61
CA LYS A 263 28.89 1.76 -19.09
C LYS A 263 28.38 3.20 -18.96
#